data_AF-A0A2H0DPA8-F1
#
_entry.id   AF-A0A2H0DPA8-F1
#
_cell.length_a   1.000
_cell.length_b   1.000
_cell.length_c   1.000
_cell.angle_alpha   90.00
_cell.angle_beta   90.00
_cell.angle_gamma   90.00
#
_symmetry.space_group_name_H-M   'P 1'
#
loop_
_entity.id
_entity.type
_entity.pdbx_description
1 polymer ?
#
loop_
_entity_poly.entity_id
_entity_poly.type
_entity_poly.pdbx_seq_one_letter_code
_entity_poly.pdbx_strand_id
1 'polypeptide(L)'
;MRRQLRRHRYRDWLRVTLAAALFALHAPVVQAQEEEEEVDQSDVMIAVSADVVEISGSISKDMGFSWAPFTTGINFAEKSPIPGLIKIGDFERLTQLQTSLKMLETEGKAQLLSNPKVITKNQTQANFVVGGDQPYPVTNNQGVGVEFKKFGVILNILPVVNPNKKDYIDAQLQLEVSNPDFSRPVTVGNTTVPSIITRQIQTEVEIKSGETIVIGGLKSSAKNVAKTRIPFVGRIPILGALFTTTSVTEEQQSLFLFVTFEIVQ
;
A
#
# COMPACT_ATOMS: atom_id res chain seq x y z
N MET A 1 103.00 56.96 21.64
CA MET A 1 103.93 55.95 22.21
C MET A 1 103.77 54.62 21.47
N ARG A 2 104.87 53.89 21.18
CA ARG A 2 104.84 52.53 20.60
C ARG A 2 104.84 51.46 21.70
N ARG A 3 104.10 50.36 21.50
CA ARG A 3 104.48 48.92 21.70
C ARG A 3 103.21 48.06 21.51
N GLN A 4 103.14 47.15 20.51
CA GLN A 4 103.65 45.76 20.49
C GLN A 4 102.79 44.80 21.36
N LEU A 5 102.41 43.57 20.96
CA LEU A 5 102.97 42.55 20.03
C LEU A 5 101.92 41.44 19.68
N ARG A 6 102.12 40.68 18.56
CA ARG A 6 101.66 39.27 18.31
C ARG A 6 100.12 39.03 18.28
N ARG A 7 99.50 38.00 17.67
CA ARG A 7 99.83 36.72 16.96
C ARG A 7 98.58 36.33 16.10
N HIS A 8 98.49 35.31 15.21
CA HIS A 8 99.46 34.33 14.73
C HIS A 8 99.30 33.85 13.26
N ARG A 9 98.11 33.34 12.83
CA ARG A 9 97.96 32.42 11.66
C ARG A 9 96.53 32.32 11.11
N TYR A 10 96.39 32.48 9.79
CA TYR A 10 95.29 31.92 8.98
C TYR A 10 95.36 30.39 8.94
N ARG A 11 94.19 29.73 9.02
CA ARG A 11 93.78 28.45 8.39
C ARG A 11 92.59 27.90 9.18
N ASP A 12 91.36 27.99 8.63
CA ASP A 12 90.20 27.10 8.91
C ASP A 12 88.88 27.55 8.22
N TRP A 13 88.96 28.19 7.03
CA TRP A 13 87.78 28.80 6.35
C TRP A 13 87.35 28.11 5.04
N LEU A 14 87.57 26.79 4.92
CA LEU A 14 87.28 26.01 3.69
C LEU A 14 86.67 24.62 3.94
N ARG A 15 85.99 24.39 5.08
CA ARG A 15 85.41 23.07 5.43
C ARG A 15 83.91 23.03 5.72
N VAL A 16 83.18 24.15 5.59
CA VAL A 16 81.76 24.23 5.99
C VAL A 16 80.79 24.30 4.78
N THR A 17 81.25 24.74 3.61
CA THR A 17 80.39 25.04 2.45
C THR A 17 80.14 23.87 1.47
N LEU A 18 80.31 22.61 1.89
CA LEU A 18 80.00 21.44 1.03
C LEU A 18 79.04 20.41 1.66
N ALA A 19 78.54 20.63 2.88
CA ALA A 19 77.60 19.71 3.53
C ALA A 19 76.11 20.03 3.23
N ALA A 20 75.80 21.27 2.84
CA ALA A 20 74.42 21.73 2.62
C ALA A 20 73.81 21.28 1.27
N ALA A 21 74.62 20.83 0.31
CA ALA A 21 74.18 20.53 -1.06
C ALA A 21 73.73 19.06 -1.29
N LEU A 22 73.99 18.14 -0.35
CA LEU A 22 73.70 16.70 -0.53
C LEU A 22 72.44 16.19 0.19
N PHE A 23 71.80 17.03 1.02
CA PHE A 23 70.55 16.68 1.73
C PHE A 23 69.28 17.24 1.09
N ALA A 24 69.38 17.73 -0.16
CA ALA A 24 68.25 18.20 -0.96
C ALA A 24 67.65 17.12 -1.89
N LEU A 25 68.02 15.84 -1.71
CA LEU A 25 67.54 14.71 -2.54
C LEU A 25 66.49 13.82 -1.86
N HIS A 26 66.12 14.11 -0.60
CA HIS A 26 65.09 13.39 0.16
C HIS A 26 64.16 14.37 0.88
N ALA A 27 63.70 15.40 0.17
CA ALA A 27 62.42 15.99 0.55
C ALA A 27 61.36 14.89 0.32
N PRO A 28 60.54 14.52 1.31
CA PRO A 28 59.37 13.72 1.01
C PRO A 28 58.55 14.51 -0.01
N VAL A 29 58.19 13.85 -1.11
CA VAL A 29 57.08 14.34 -1.93
C VAL A 29 55.89 14.35 -0.98
N VAL A 30 55.53 15.53 -0.49
CA VAL A 30 54.26 15.75 0.18
C VAL A 30 53.23 15.36 -0.87
N GLN A 31 52.66 14.18 -0.69
CA GLN A 31 51.50 13.77 -1.45
C GLN A 31 50.46 14.83 -1.09
N ALA A 32 50.20 15.74 -2.03
CA ALA A 32 48.96 16.46 -2.05
C ALA A 32 47.89 15.39 -2.24
N GLN A 33 47.42 14.85 -1.13
CA GLN A 33 46.16 14.15 -1.09
C GLN A 33 45.17 15.19 -1.56
N GLU A 34 44.56 14.96 -2.71
CA GLU A 34 43.34 15.66 -3.08
C GLU A 34 42.33 15.26 -1.99
N GLU A 35 42.20 16.12 -0.98
CA GLU A 35 41.04 16.11 -0.10
C GLU A 35 39.87 16.40 -1.04
N GLU A 36 39.13 15.34 -1.40
CA GLU A 36 37.84 15.48 -2.06
C GLU A 36 37.01 16.40 -1.16
N GLU A 37 36.67 17.60 -1.64
CA GLU A 37 35.75 18.48 -0.94
C GLU A 37 34.44 17.72 -0.76
N GLU A 38 34.20 17.19 0.44
CA GLU A 38 32.93 16.59 0.82
C GLU A 38 31.89 17.69 0.80
N VAL A 39 31.23 17.84 -0.36
CA VAL A 39 30.25 18.89 -0.61
C VAL A 39 29.15 18.74 0.42
N ASP A 40 29.05 19.71 1.34
CA ASP A 40 28.02 19.73 2.37
C ASP A 40 26.64 19.92 1.70
N GLN A 41 25.96 18.79 1.49
CA GLN A 41 24.62 18.73 0.92
C GLN A 41 23.54 18.71 2.00
N SER A 42 23.86 18.99 3.28
CA SER A 42 22.88 18.92 4.37
C SER A 42 21.78 19.99 4.29
N ASP A 43 22.07 21.12 3.65
CA ASP A 43 21.11 22.21 3.42
C ASP A 43 20.21 22.01 2.19
N VAL A 44 20.39 20.94 1.41
CA VAL A 44 19.51 20.62 0.26
C VAL A 44 18.12 20.25 0.77
N MET A 45 17.09 20.93 0.25
CA MET A 45 15.69 20.64 0.54
C MET A 45 15.13 19.65 -0.48
N ILE A 46 14.32 18.70 0.00
CA ILE A 46 13.73 17.63 -0.80
C ILE A 46 12.22 17.62 -0.54
N ALA A 47 11.44 17.90 -1.58
CA ALA A 47 10.00 17.69 -1.58
C ALA A 47 9.69 16.23 -1.93
N VAL A 48 8.73 15.65 -1.21
CA VAL A 48 8.30 14.25 -1.34
C VAL A 48 6.79 14.23 -1.50
N SER A 49 6.32 13.57 -2.56
CA SER A 49 4.90 13.32 -2.83
C SER A 49 4.71 11.81 -2.96
N ALA A 50 3.84 11.22 -2.15
CA ALA A 50 3.47 9.82 -2.29
C ALA A 50 1.99 9.72 -2.66
N ASP A 51 1.66 8.89 -3.64
CA ASP A 51 0.29 8.72 -4.14
C ASP A 51 -0.18 7.29 -3.92
N VAL A 52 -1.29 7.14 -3.19
CA VAL A 52 -2.00 5.87 -3.05
C VAL A 52 -3.28 5.95 -3.85
N VAL A 53 -3.36 5.17 -4.92
CA VAL A 53 -4.52 5.08 -5.80
C VAL A 53 -5.13 3.69 -5.67
N GLU A 54 -6.36 3.63 -5.17
CA GLU A 54 -7.13 2.39 -5.12
C GLU A 54 -8.42 2.54 -5.91
N ILE A 55 -8.72 1.52 -6.72
CA ILE A 55 -9.93 1.38 -7.50
C ILE A 55 -10.54 0.05 -7.12
N SER A 56 -11.77 0.07 -6.59
CA SER A 56 -12.55 -1.13 -6.33
C SER A 56 -13.83 -1.14 -7.17
N GLY A 57 -14.24 -2.34 -7.58
CA GLY A 57 -15.43 -2.56 -8.37
C GLY A 57 -16.11 -3.85 -7.95
N SER A 58 -17.44 -3.85 -7.98
CA SER A 58 -18.26 -5.04 -7.79
C SER A 58 -19.31 -5.11 -8.89
N ILE A 59 -19.63 -6.33 -9.32
CA ILE A 59 -20.71 -6.59 -10.26
C ILE A 59 -21.47 -7.83 -9.81
N SER A 60 -22.78 -7.70 -9.62
CA SER A 60 -23.68 -8.81 -9.28
C SER A 60 -24.72 -8.96 -10.38
N LYS A 61 -24.82 -10.17 -10.95
CA LYS A 61 -25.79 -10.54 -11.99
C LYS A 61 -26.65 -11.68 -11.48
N ASP A 62 -27.93 -11.44 -11.29
CA ASP A 62 -28.93 -12.42 -10.85
C ASP A 62 -29.92 -12.70 -11.98
N MET A 63 -29.80 -13.88 -12.59
CA MET A 63 -30.56 -14.27 -13.78
C MET A 63 -31.22 -15.64 -13.62
N GLY A 64 -32.52 -15.72 -13.86
CA GLY A 64 -33.26 -16.98 -14.00
C GLY A 64 -34.65 -16.96 -13.38
N PHE A 65 -35.25 -18.14 -13.28
CA PHE A 65 -36.63 -18.32 -12.84
C PHE A 65 -36.69 -19.02 -11.49
N SER A 66 -37.39 -18.40 -10.53
CA SER A 66 -37.67 -18.97 -9.22
C SER A 66 -39.07 -19.53 -9.18
N TRP A 67 -39.21 -20.81 -8.83
CA TRP A 67 -40.50 -21.51 -8.77
C TRP A 67 -40.80 -21.93 -7.34
N ALA A 68 -41.62 -21.14 -6.65
CA ALA A 68 -41.89 -21.35 -5.22
C ALA A 68 -42.32 -22.80 -4.87
N PRO A 69 -43.25 -23.46 -5.60
CA PRO A 69 -43.74 -24.79 -5.23
C PRO A 69 -42.68 -25.89 -5.25
N PHE A 70 -41.63 -25.77 -6.08
CA PHE A 70 -40.53 -26.75 -6.10
C PHE A 70 -39.51 -26.52 -4.96
N THR A 71 -39.61 -25.40 -4.24
CA THR A 71 -38.76 -25.07 -3.08
C THR A 71 -39.49 -25.24 -1.74
N THR A 72 -40.79 -25.00 -1.69
CA THR A 72 -41.62 -25.11 -0.47
C THR A 72 -42.32 -26.47 -0.33
N GLY A 73 -42.20 -27.34 -1.33
CA GLY A 73 -42.91 -28.62 -1.42
C GLY A 73 -44.24 -28.52 -2.18
N ILE A 74 -44.60 -29.63 -2.83
CA ILE A 74 -45.84 -29.76 -3.60
C ILE A 74 -46.81 -30.64 -2.81
N ASN A 75 -47.86 -30.04 -2.27
CA ASN A 75 -48.92 -30.75 -1.57
C ASN A 75 -49.96 -31.31 -2.55
N PHE A 76 -50.30 -32.58 -2.36
CA PHE A 76 -51.37 -33.31 -3.03
C PHE A 76 -52.40 -33.73 -1.98
N ALA A 77 -53.68 -33.78 -2.36
CA ALA A 77 -54.74 -34.31 -1.53
C ALA A 77 -55.65 -35.21 -2.37
N GLU A 78 -56.22 -36.23 -1.73
CA GLU A 78 -57.26 -37.05 -2.32
C GLU A 78 -58.53 -36.19 -2.49
N LYS A 79 -58.99 -36.05 -3.74
CA LYS A 79 -60.24 -35.42 -4.17
C LYS A 79 -60.66 -34.15 -3.42
N SER A 80 -59.95 -33.05 -3.68
CA SER A 80 -60.45 -31.71 -3.36
C SER A 80 -61.64 -31.34 -4.26
N PRO A 81 -62.64 -30.57 -3.80
CA PRO A 81 -63.69 -30.02 -4.66
C PRO A 81 -63.20 -28.88 -5.60
N ILE A 82 -61.92 -28.50 -5.55
CA ILE A 82 -61.31 -27.44 -6.35
C ILE A 82 -60.45 -28.07 -7.47
N PRO A 83 -60.82 -27.95 -8.76
CA PRO A 83 -60.13 -28.64 -9.85
C PRO A 83 -58.64 -28.30 -10.00
N GLY A 84 -57.77 -29.27 -9.75
CA GLY A 84 -56.32 -29.16 -9.98
C GLY A 84 -55.90 -29.26 -11.45
N LEU A 85 -54.86 -28.50 -11.84
CA LEU A 85 -54.29 -28.48 -13.21
C LEU A 85 -53.56 -29.78 -13.60
N ILE A 86 -53.18 -30.61 -12.63
CA ILE A 86 -52.56 -31.92 -12.84
C ILE A 86 -53.26 -32.92 -11.91
N LYS A 87 -53.71 -34.05 -12.46
CA LYS A 87 -54.35 -35.15 -11.74
C LYS A 87 -53.56 -36.44 -11.94
N ILE A 88 -53.39 -37.23 -10.88
CA ILE A 88 -52.76 -38.55 -10.93
C ILE A 88 -53.64 -39.49 -10.10
N GLY A 89 -54.52 -40.25 -10.75
CA GLY A 89 -55.61 -40.94 -10.07
C GLY A 89 -56.56 -39.95 -9.38
N ASP A 90 -57.07 -40.31 -8.21
CA ASP A 90 -57.93 -39.47 -7.37
C ASP A 90 -57.18 -38.37 -6.59
N PHE A 91 -55.86 -38.24 -6.78
CA PHE A 91 -55.06 -37.16 -6.17
C PHE A 91 -55.07 -35.89 -7.03
N GLU A 92 -55.40 -34.78 -6.40
CA GLU A 92 -55.34 -33.44 -6.98
C GLU A 92 -54.27 -32.58 -6.30
N ARG A 93 -53.55 -31.78 -7.09
CA ARG A 93 -52.52 -30.86 -6.58
C ARG A 93 -53.16 -29.59 -6.02
N LEU A 94 -53.00 -29.35 -4.72
CA LEU A 94 -53.53 -28.18 -4.02
C LEU A 94 -52.70 -26.90 -4.21
N THR A 95 -51.43 -27.04 -4.62
CA THR A 95 -50.51 -25.91 -4.80
C THR A 95 -50.64 -25.28 -6.19
N GLN A 96 -50.76 -23.94 -6.24
CA GLN A 96 -50.71 -23.19 -7.50
C GLN A 96 -49.27 -23.17 -8.04
N LEU A 97 -49.10 -23.31 -9.36
CA LEU A 97 -47.81 -23.06 -9.99
C LEU A 97 -47.59 -21.55 -10.08
N GLN A 98 -46.60 -21.05 -9.35
CA GLN A 98 -46.16 -19.66 -9.36
C GLN A 98 -44.68 -19.61 -9.71
N THR A 99 -44.30 -18.65 -10.57
CA THR A 99 -42.92 -18.43 -10.99
C THR A 99 -42.62 -16.93 -10.98
N SER A 100 -41.37 -16.56 -10.67
CA SER A 100 -40.88 -15.19 -10.79
C SER A 100 -39.57 -15.15 -11.59
N LEU A 101 -39.49 -14.19 -12.50
CA LEU A 101 -38.29 -13.91 -13.27
C LEU A 101 -37.39 -12.96 -12.48
N LYS A 102 -36.14 -13.36 -12.27
CA LYS A 102 -35.04 -12.47 -11.85
C LYS A 102 -34.16 -12.17 -13.06
N MET A 103 -34.00 -10.89 -13.37
CA MET A 103 -33.02 -10.36 -14.31
C MET A 103 -32.55 -9.02 -13.74
N LEU A 104 -31.58 -9.09 -12.82
CA LEU A 104 -31.00 -7.91 -12.16
C LEU A 104 -29.50 -7.90 -12.40
N GLU A 105 -28.98 -6.72 -12.70
CA GLU A 105 -27.55 -6.43 -12.77
C GLU A 105 -27.26 -5.19 -11.94
N THR A 106 -26.30 -5.29 -11.03
CA THR A 106 -25.88 -4.23 -10.13
C THR A 106 -24.38 -4.04 -10.27
N GLU A 107 -23.94 -2.83 -10.64
CA GLU A 107 -22.53 -2.43 -10.62
C GLU A 107 -22.25 -1.45 -9.48
N GLY A 108 -21.16 -1.67 -8.75
CA GLY A 108 -20.57 -0.75 -7.81
C GLY A 108 -19.15 -0.39 -8.23
N LYS A 109 -18.76 0.88 -8.08
CA LYS A 109 -17.39 1.38 -8.33
C LYS A 109 -17.04 2.39 -7.24
N ALA A 110 -15.84 2.29 -6.68
CA ALA A 110 -15.30 3.25 -5.74
C ALA A 110 -13.82 3.53 -6.07
N GLN A 111 -13.40 4.75 -5.76
CA GLN A 111 -12.02 5.18 -5.91
C GLN A 111 -11.57 5.87 -4.63
N LEU A 112 -10.39 5.51 -4.14
CA LEU A 112 -9.70 6.19 -3.04
C LEU A 112 -8.39 6.75 -3.59
N LEU A 113 -8.15 8.03 -3.30
CA LEU A 113 -6.90 8.72 -3.59
C LEU A 113 -6.39 9.32 -2.29
N SER A 114 -5.11 9.11 -1.99
CA SER A 114 -4.41 9.78 -0.88
C SER A 114 -3.06 10.27 -1.37
N ASN A 115 -2.81 11.58 -1.23
CA ASN A 115 -1.62 12.26 -1.72
C ASN A 115 -0.95 13.06 -0.58
N PRO A 116 -0.32 12.42 0.42
CA PRO A 116 0.52 13.11 1.39
C PRO A 116 1.74 13.77 0.70
N LYS A 117 2.04 15.01 1.12
CA LYS A 117 3.23 15.75 0.70
C LYS A 117 3.98 16.29 1.90
N VAL A 118 5.31 16.24 1.85
CA VAL A 118 6.20 16.78 2.87
C VAL A 118 7.46 17.33 2.22
N ILE A 119 8.10 18.31 2.85
CA ILE A 119 9.43 18.81 2.46
C ILE A 119 10.35 18.62 3.66
N THR A 120 11.54 18.08 3.43
CA THR A 120 12.55 17.84 4.47
C THR A 120 13.95 18.21 3.97
N LYS A 121 14.90 18.35 4.89
CA LYS A 121 16.32 18.44 4.54
C LYS A 121 16.88 17.08 4.14
N ASN A 122 17.92 17.09 3.34
CA ASN A 122 18.78 15.93 3.11
C ASN A 122 19.22 15.29 4.44
N GLN A 123 19.31 13.95 4.47
CA GLN A 123 19.67 13.14 5.64
C GLN A 123 18.79 13.37 6.89
N THR A 124 17.67 14.09 6.76
CA THR A 124 16.79 14.46 7.87
C THR A 124 15.46 13.73 7.76
N GLN A 125 15.11 12.95 8.78
CA GLN A 125 13.85 12.23 8.81
C GLN A 125 12.66 13.20 8.92
N ALA A 126 11.70 13.06 8.02
CA ALA A 126 10.39 13.69 8.12
C ALA A 126 9.30 12.68 8.49
N ASN A 127 8.33 13.16 9.25
CA ASN A 127 7.14 12.46 9.68
C ASN A 127 5.92 13.34 9.37
N PHE A 128 4.94 12.78 8.68
CA PHE A 128 3.67 13.42 8.35
C PHE A 128 2.53 12.50 8.80
N VAL A 129 1.61 13.01 9.61
CA VAL A 129 0.43 12.27 10.10
C VAL A 129 -0.80 13.13 9.93
N VAL A 130 -1.81 12.61 9.23
CA VAL A 130 -3.14 13.20 9.12
C VAL A 130 -4.17 12.11 9.35
N GLY A 131 -4.99 12.24 10.39
CA GLY A 131 -5.88 11.16 10.78
C GLY A 131 -6.66 11.44 12.06
N GLY A 132 -7.21 10.38 12.65
CA GLY A 132 -7.92 10.41 13.91
C GLY A 132 -7.73 9.12 14.71
N ASP A 133 -8.23 9.11 15.94
CA ASP A 133 -8.15 7.97 16.84
C ASP A 133 -9.54 7.32 16.98
N GLN A 134 -9.66 6.06 16.60
CA GLN A 134 -10.87 5.25 16.74
C GLN A 134 -10.86 4.53 18.10
N PRO A 135 -11.83 4.77 19.01
CA PRO A 135 -11.96 4.03 20.25
C PRO A 135 -12.47 2.60 20.00
N TYR A 136 -11.86 1.64 20.68
CA TYR A 136 -12.22 0.22 20.74
C TYR A 136 -12.50 -0.17 22.20
N PRO A 137 -13.67 -0.76 22.52
CA PRO A 137 -13.93 -1.27 23.86
C PRO A 137 -13.09 -2.53 24.09
N VAL A 138 -12.35 -2.56 25.20
CA VAL A 138 -11.55 -3.71 25.62
C VAL A 138 -11.98 -4.19 27.00
N THR A 139 -12.27 -5.48 27.13
CA THR A 139 -12.58 -6.08 28.43
C THR A 139 -11.30 -6.57 29.09
N ASN A 140 -11.07 -6.15 30.33
CA ASN A 140 -9.97 -6.63 31.16
C ASN A 140 -10.50 -7.18 32.49
N ASN A 141 -9.63 -7.75 33.32
CA ASN A 141 -10.03 -8.35 34.61
C ASN A 141 -10.58 -7.33 35.64
N GLN A 142 -10.56 -6.03 35.33
CA GLN A 142 -11.02 -4.92 36.19
C GLN A 142 -12.28 -4.23 35.63
N GLY A 143 -12.73 -4.54 34.41
CA GLY A 143 -13.93 -3.95 33.80
C GLY A 143 -13.79 -3.73 32.29
N VAL A 144 -14.48 -2.70 31.79
CA VAL A 144 -14.44 -2.28 30.38
C VAL A 144 -13.57 -1.03 30.28
N GLY A 145 -12.46 -1.13 29.54
CA GLY A 145 -11.61 -0.01 29.15
C GLY A 145 -11.82 0.39 27.69
N VAL A 146 -11.09 1.42 27.25
CA VAL A 146 -11.07 1.87 25.85
C VAL A 146 -9.62 1.94 25.37
N GLU A 147 -9.34 1.27 24.25
CA GLU A 147 -8.09 1.37 23.51
C GLU A 147 -8.30 2.29 22.30
N PHE A 148 -7.39 3.23 22.04
CA PHE A 148 -7.48 4.12 20.88
C PHE A 148 -6.54 3.63 19.78
N LYS A 149 -7.08 3.29 18.61
CA LYS A 149 -6.29 2.95 17.42
C LYS A 149 -6.30 4.09 16.43
N LYS A 150 -5.11 4.52 16.02
CA LYS A 150 -4.94 5.55 14.99
C LYS A 150 -5.43 5.02 13.64
N PHE A 151 -6.01 5.90 12.83
CA PHE A 151 -6.24 5.68 11.41
C PHE A 151 -5.99 6.98 10.64
N GLY A 152 -5.59 6.87 9.38
CA GLY A 152 -5.39 8.02 8.50
C GLY A 152 -4.24 7.79 7.53
N VAL A 153 -3.51 8.84 7.21
CA VAL A 153 -2.30 8.79 6.39
C VAL A 153 -1.09 9.05 7.27
N ILE A 154 -0.13 8.12 7.27
CA ILE A 154 1.16 8.23 7.96
C ILE A 154 2.25 8.07 6.90
N LEU A 155 3.13 9.06 6.78
CA LEU A 155 4.28 9.04 5.89
C LEU A 155 5.54 9.34 6.71
N ASN A 156 6.43 8.35 6.82
CA ASN A 156 7.78 8.51 7.33
C ASN A 156 8.76 8.43 6.17
N ILE A 157 9.68 9.38 6.08
CA ILE A 157 10.68 9.43 5.02
C ILE A 157 12.05 9.86 5.56
N LEU A 158 13.10 9.19 5.10
CA LEU A 158 14.50 9.59 5.28
C LEU A 158 15.18 9.60 3.89
N PRO A 159 15.27 10.76 3.23
CA PRO A 159 15.94 10.89 1.94
C PRO A 159 17.42 11.27 2.09
N VAL A 160 18.25 10.77 1.18
CA VAL A 160 19.70 11.03 1.08
C VAL A 160 20.01 11.33 -0.39
N VAL A 161 20.55 12.51 -0.68
CA VAL A 161 21.05 12.82 -2.04
C VAL A 161 22.28 11.96 -2.33
N ASN A 162 22.31 11.30 -3.48
CA ASN A 162 23.41 10.40 -3.84
C ASN A 162 24.64 11.21 -4.28
N PRO A 163 25.80 11.08 -3.60
CA PRO A 163 26.99 11.88 -3.93
C PRO A 163 27.64 11.46 -5.26
N ASN A 164 27.44 10.22 -5.70
CA ASN A 164 28.05 9.65 -6.90
C ASN A 164 27.18 9.85 -8.16
N LYS A 165 25.88 10.06 -7.98
CA LYS A 165 24.88 10.18 -9.06
C LYS A 165 24.14 11.50 -8.92
N LYS A 166 24.56 12.49 -9.70
CA LYS A 166 23.91 13.81 -9.74
C LYS A 166 22.40 13.67 -9.98
N ASP A 167 21.62 14.39 -9.17
CA ASP A 167 20.16 14.45 -9.19
C ASP A 167 19.44 13.12 -8.82
N TYR A 168 20.13 12.15 -8.21
CA TYR A 168 19.50 10.95 -7.62
C TYR A 168 19.37 11.08 -6.09
N ILE A 169 18.33 10.46 -5.55
CA ILE A 169 17.98 10.41 -4.13
C ILE A 169 17.76 8.95 -3.76
N ASP A 170 18.52 8.47 -2.77
CA ASP A 170 18.27 7.22 -2.06
C ASP A 170 17.35 7.50 -0.88
N ALA A 171 16.25 6.77 -0.75
CA ALA A 171 15.21 7.12 0.21
C ALA A 171 14.60 5.90 0.91
N GLN A 172 14.64 5.92 2.24
CA GLN A 172 13.89 4.98 3.09
C GLN A 172 12.50 5.54 3.34
N LEU A 173 11.49 4.76 2.95
CA LEU A 173 10.09 5.16 2.92
C LEU A 173 9.22 4.16 3.68
N GLN A 174 8.39 4.66 4.59
CA GLN A 174 7.27 3.94 5.15
C GLN A 174 6.00 4.77 4.96
N LEU A 175 5.00 4.18 4.30
CA LEU A 175 3.72 4.81 4.04
C LEU A 175 2.60 3.89 4.52
N GLU A 176 1.69 4.44 5.31
CA GLU A 176 0.46 3.80 5.77
C GLU A 176 -0.75 4.65 5.38
N VAL A 177 -1.79 4.01 4.84
CA VAL A 177 -3.11 4.59 4.62
C VAL A 177 -4.16 3.66 5.23
N SER A 178 -4.82 4.12 6.29
CA SER A 178 -5.78 3.36 7.07
C SER A 178 -7.12 4.11 7.22
N ASN A 179 -8.22 3.38 7.08
CA ASN A 179 -9.58 3.93 7.15
C ASN A 179 -10.53 2.97 7.89
N PRO A 180 -11.53 3.47 8.64
CA PRO A 180 -12.57 2.63 9.23
C PRO A 180 -13.44 1.96 8.15
N ASP A 181 -13.68 0.66 8.30
CA ASP A 181 -14.55 -0.14 7.44
C ASP A 181 -15.85 -0.52 8.18
N PHE A 182 -16.93 0.10 7.73
CA PHE A 182 -18.29 -0.12 8.22
C PHE A 182 -18.99 -1.32 7.56
N SER A 183 -18.42 -1.90 6.48
CA SER A 183 -18.98 -3.08 5.81
C SER A 183 -18.65 -4.38 6.55
N ARG A 184 -17.55 -4.39 7.32
CA ARG A 184 -17.10 -5.53 8.14
C ARG A 184 -16.93 -5.11 9.61
N PRO A 185 -18.02 -4.78 10.31
CA PRO A 185 -17.96 -4.41 11.72
C PRO A 185 -17.69 -5.63 12.62
N VAL A 186 -17.09 -5.38 13.78
CA VAL A 186 -16.88 -6.35 14.85
C VAL A 186 -17.78 -5.96 16.03
N THR A 187 -18.53 -6.93 16.57
CA THR A 187 -19.37 -6.72 17.75
C THR A 187 -18.70 -7.33 18.98
N VAL A 188 -18.50 -6.52 20.03
CA VAL A 188 -17.94 -6.92 21.32
C VAL A 188 -18.97 -6.60 22.40
N GLY A 189 -19.58 -7.64 22.98
CA GLY A 189 -20.72 -7.48 23.88
C GLY A 189 -21.90 -6.81 23.16
N ASN A 190 -22.31 -5.65 23.65
CA ASN A 190 -23.40 -4.84 23.08
C ASN A 190 -22.91 -3.71 22.17
N THR A 191 -21.60 -3.59 21.93
CA THR A 191 -21.01 -2.49 21.15
C THR A 191 -20.52 -3.00 19.81
N THR A 192 -20.95 -2.35 18.73
CA THR A 192 -20.47 -2.61 17.36
C THR A 192 -19.47 -1.54 16.96
N VAL A 193 -18.27 -1.95 16.55
CA VAL A 193 -17.20 -1.07 16.07
C VAL A 193 -16.81 -1.44 14.63
N PRO A 194 -16.47 -0.48 13.76
CA PRO A 194 -15.92 -0.78 12.45
C PRO A 194 -14.56 -1.48 12.59
N SER A 195 -14.19 -2.30 11.61
CA SER A 195 -12.79 -2.72 11.47
C SER A 195 -11.96 -1.58 10.86
N ILE A 196 -10.64 -1.73 10.77
CA ILE A 196 -9.77 -0.79 10.05
C ILE A 196 -9.14 -1.56 8.91
N ILE A 197 -9.22 -1.02 7.69
CA ILE A 197 -8.43 -1.52 6.54
C ILE A 197 -7.20 -0.63 6.42
N THR A 198 -6.02 -1.25 6.58
CA THR A 198 -4.72 -0.60 6.45
C THR A 198 -4.03 -1.06 5.17
N ARG A 199 -3.56 -0.12 4.35
CA ARG A 199 -2.54 -0.35 3.31
C ARG A 199 -1.22 0.16 3.86
N GLN A 200 -0.19 -0.66 3.86
CA GLN A 200 1.13 -0.28 4.35
C GLN A 200 2.22 -0.77 3.39
N ILE A 201 3.22 0.07 3.16
CA ILE A 201 4.47 -0.30 2.51
C ILE A 201 5.65 0.22 3.33
N GLN A 202 6.73 -0.55 3.34
CA GLN A 202 8.04 -0.11 3.80
C GLN A 202 9.06 -0.58 2.78
N THR A 203 9.86 0.35 2.24
CA THR A 203 10.81 0.07 1.16
C THR A 203 11.94 1.09 1.16
N GLU A 204 13.03 0.77 0.49
CA GLU A 204 14.11 1.68 0.16
C GLU A 204 14.21 1.75 -1.37
N VAL A 205 14.36 2.96 -1.91
CA VAL A 205 14.37 3.20 -3.37
C VAL A 205 15.42 4.24 -3.75
N GLU A 206 16.11 4.01 -4.86
CA GLU A 206 16.89 5.03 -5.57
C GLU A 206 15.99 5.62 -6.67
N ILE A 207 15.86 6.95 -6.71
CA ILE A 207 15.00 7.66 -7.67
C ILE A 207 15.67 8.96 -8.14
N LYS A 208 15.43 9.31 -9.40
CA LYS A 208 15.90 10.58 -9.97
C LYS A 208 14.93 11.72 -9.64
N SER A 209 15.47 12.88 -9.28
CA SER A 209 14.72 14.10 -8.96
C SER A 209 13.74 14.46 -10.08
N GLY A 210 12.47 14.66 -9.72
CA GLY A 210 11.36 14.97 -10.62
C GLY A 210 10.72 13.76 -11.30
N GLU A 211 11.24 12.54 -11.13
CA GLU A 211 10.63 11.32 -11.67
C GLU A 211 9.67 10.66 -10.66
N THR A 212 8.66 9.97 -11.17
CA THR A 212 7.68 9.22 -10.38
C THR A 212 7.84 7.73 -10.63
N ILE A 213 7.99 6.93 -9.58
CA ILE A 213 8.08 5.46 -9.67
C ILE A 213 6.91 4.78 -8.97
N VAL A 214 6.53 3.60 -9.46
CA VAL A 214 5.61 2.69 -8.75
C VAL A 214 6.44 1.91 -7.73
N ILE A 215 6.18 2.14 -6.44
CA ILE A 215 6.85 1.44 -5.34
C ILE A 215 6.13 0.16 -4.93
N GLY A 216 4.86 0.01 -5.30
CA GLY A 216 4.09 -1.20 -5.01
C GLY A 216 2.69 -1.18 -5.61
N GLY A 217 2.03 -2.33 -5.54
CA GLY A 217 0.64 -2.46 -5.94
C GLY A 217 0.07 -3.85 -5.67
N LEU A 218 -1.24 -3.96 -5.72
CA LEU A 218 -1.99 -5.19 -5.54
C LEU A 218 -3.16 -5.21 -6.53
N LYS A 219 -3.29 -6.28 -7.30
CA LYS A 219 -4.49 -6.55 -8.10
C LYS A 219 -5.16 -7.82 -7.59
N SER A 220 -6.35 -7.67 -7.01
CA SER A 220 -7.20 -8.76 -6.54
C SER A 220 -8.44 -8.89 -7.42
N SER A 221 -8.89 -10.13 -7.63
CA SER A 221 -10.18 -10.42 -8.23
C SER A 221 -10.75 -11.69 -7.63
N ALA A 222 -12.01 -11.63 -7.20
CA ALA A 222 -12.78 -12.76 -6.72
C ALA A 222 -14.04 -12.92 -7.56
N LYS A 223 -14.32 -14.14 -8.04
CA LYS A 223 -15.50 -14.42 -8.86
C LYS A 223 -16.24 -15.63 -8.33
N ASN A 224 -17.44 -15.39 -7.80
CA ASN A 224 -18.34 -16.40 -7.27
C ASN A 224 -19.48 -16.65 -8.27
N VAL A 225 -19.71 -17.91 -8.61
CA VAL A 225 -20.82 -18.32 -9.49
C VAL A 225 -21.66 -19.37 -8.76
N ALA A 226 -22.81 -18.95 -8.25
CA ALA A 226 -23.79 -19.83 -7.64
C ALA A 226 -24.85 -20.21 -8.68
N LYS A 227 -25.09 -21.52 -8.85
CA LYS A 227 -26.07 -22.03 -9.82
C LYS A 227 -27.07 -22.98 -9.15
N THR A 228 -28.24 -22.44 -8.85
CA THR A 228 -29.37 -23.18 -8.26
C THR A 228 -30.27 -23.69 -9.37
N ARG A 229 -30.69 -24.95 -9.31
CA ARG A 229 -31.57 -25.55 -10.32
C ARG A 229 -32.45 -26.64 -9.73
N ILE A 230 -33.64 -26.82 -10.29
CA ILE A 230 -34.51 -27.94 -9.92
C ILE A 230 -33.90 -29.25 -10.49
N PRO A 231 -33.78 -30.33 -9.70
CA PRO A 231 -33.30 -31.62 -10.17
C PRO A 231 -34.09 -32.13 -11.39
N PHE A 232 -33.44 -32.94 -12.22
CA PHE A 232 -33.96 -33.46 -13.50
C PHE A 232 -34.28 -32.37 -14.55
N VAL A 233 -35.32 -31.55 -14.34
CA VAL A 233 -35.79 -30.56 -15.34
C VAL A 233 -34.77 -29.45 -15.62
N GLY A 234 -34.02 -29.00 -14.62
CA GLY A 234 -32.90 -28.05 -14.77
C GLY A 234 -31.65 -28.64 -15.46
N ARG A 235 -31.72 -29.86 -15.98
CA ARG A 235 -30.67 -30.49 -16.82
C ARG A 235 -31.07 -30.62 -18.30
N ILE A 236 -32.33 -30.37 -18.65
CA ILE A 236 -32.82 -30.52 -20.02
C ILE A 236 -32.20 -29.42 -20.90
N PRO A 237 -31.60 -29.74 -22.07
CA PRO A 237 -31.11 -28.73 -23.01
C PRO A 237 -32.22 -27.76 -23.42
N ILE A 238 -31.88 -26.48 -23.62
CA ILE A 238 -32.82 -25.38 -23.94
C ILE A 238 -33.80 -25.07 -22.79
N LEU A 239 -34.67 -26.01 -22.41
CA LEU A 239 -35.74 -25.82 -21.42
C LEU A 239 -35.23 -25.68 -19.97
N GLY A 240 -34.08 -26.27 -19.62
CA GLY A 240 -33.53 -26.25 -18.27
C GLY A 240 -33.16 -24.84 -17.76
N ALA A 241 -32.99 -23.87 -18.67
CA ALA A 241 -32.80 -22.46 -18.31
C ALA A 241 -34.03 -21.88 -17.60
N LEU A 242 -35.24 -22.34 -17.94
CA LEU A 242 -36.48 -21.96 -17.26
C LEU A 242 -36.61 -22.54 -15.84
N PHE A 243 -35.73 -23.46 -15.43
CA PHE A 243 -35.75 -24.12 -14.11
C PHE A 243 -34.42 -23.94 -13.35
N THR A 244 -33.68 -22.90 -13.71
CA THR A 244 -32.35 -22.56 -13.19
C THR A 244 -32.31 -21.08 -12.80
N THR A 245 -31.61 -20.77 -11.71
CA THR A 245 -31.17 -19.42 -11.34
C THR A 245 -29.65 -19.42 -11.25
N THR A 246 -29.01 -18.43 -11.85
CA THR A 246 -27.55 -18.22 -11.78
C THR A 246 -27.31 -16.84 -11.17
N SER A 247 -26.54 -16.81 -10.10
CA SER A 247 -26.04 -15.60 -9.44
C SER A 247 -24.53 -15.55 -9.66
N VAL A 248 -24.06 -14.48 -10.29
CA VAL A 248 -22.63 -14.22 -10.52
C VAL A 248 -22.27 -12.96 -9.76
N THR A 249 -21.37 -13.07 -8.79
CA THR A 249 -20.80 -11.94 -8.06
C THR A 249 -19.31 -11.89 -8.36
N GLU A 250 -18.84 -10.77 -8.89
CA GLU A 250 -17.43 -10.55 -9.21
C GLU A 250 -16.97 -9.25 -8.56
N GLU A 251 -15.89 -9.34 -7.80
CA GLU A 251 -15.25 -8.24 -7.07
C GLU A 251 -13.84 -8.07 -7.63
N GLN A 252 -13.43 -6.82 -7.83
CA GLN A 252 -12.12 -6.45 -8.34
C GLN A 252 -11.56 -5.29 -7.51
N GLN A 253 -10.28 -5.35 -7.18
CA GLN A 253 -9.57 -4.31 -6.43
C GLN A 253 -8.19 -4.12 -7.04
N SER A 254 -7.84 -2.88 -7.36
CA SER A 254 -6.52 -2.51 -7.89
C SER A 254 -5.96 -1.37 -7.05
N LEU A 255 -4.82 -1.60 -6.42
CA LEU A 255 -4.09 -0.67 -5.59
C LEU A 255 -2.74 -0.38 -6.25
N PHE A 256 -2.36 0.88 -6.33
CA PHE A 256 -1.06 1.34 -6.81
C PHE A 256 -0.51 2.38 -5.83
N LEU A 257 0.79 2.27 -5.53
CA LEU A 257 1.52 3.19 -4.69
C LEU A 257 2.64 3.78 -5.54
N PHE A 258 2.66 5.11 -5.63
CA PHE A 258 3.68 5.87 -6.34
C PHE A 258 4.44 6.77 -5.37
N VAL A 259 5.66 7.14 -5.72
CA VAL A 259 6.41 8.20 -5.04
C VAL A 259 7.15 9.05 -6.05
N THR A 260 7.26 10.34 -5.74
CA THR A 260 8.02 11.36 -6.45
C THR A 260 8.87 12.10 -5.42
N PHE A 261 10.14 12.31 -5.75
CA PHE A 261 11.04 13.16 -4.98
C PHE A 261 11.56 14.27 -5.87
N GLU A 262 11.66 15.48 -5.34
CA GLU A 262 12.08 16.67 -6.08
C GLU A 262 13.04 17.49 -5.21
N ILE A 263 14.25 17.73 -5.72
CA ILE A 263 15.22 18.62 -5.09
C ILE A 263 14.73 20.06 -5.27
N VAL A 264 14.52 20.76 -4.16
CA VAL A 264 14.12 22.17 -4.12
C VAL A 264 15.34 23.01 -3.77
N GLN A 265 15.65 23.99 -4.63
CA GLN A 265 16.75 24.95 -4.47
C GLN A 265 16.24 26.30 -3.93
#